data_AF-A0A4Y9XMH3-F1
#
_entry.id   AF-A0A4Y9XMH3-F1
#
_cell.length_a   1.000
_cell.length_b   1.000
_cell.length_c   1.000
_cell.angle_alpha   90.00
_cell.angle_beta   90.00
_cell.angle_gamma   90.00
#
_symmetry.space_group_name_H-M   'P 1'
#
loop_
_entity.id
_entity.type
_entity.pdbx_description
1 polymer ?
#
loop_
_entity_poly.entity_id
_entity_poly.type
_entity_poly.pdbx_seq_one_letter_code
_entity_poly.pdbx_strand_id
1 'polypeptide(L)'
;FPKNLQPIDGVEELTMDPYKEGTSHIVELLRAPILHLRYISGNTHVKFVPYAGLKSLEVTADILRAKLPPKIFDFTQVPELEVQMKIYYDVEISMHRPVAWVQASRTLPTLFVDDLASWDVRRRNGLTLNRSLSGFEGELRQDHLPDEEKEREEQERMSEYYRIRAEQQTRRLWR
;
A
#
# COMPACT_ATOMS: atom_id res chain seq x y z
N PHE A 1 -21.96 16.51 5.48
CA PHE A 1 -21.53 16.68 4.09
C PHE A 1 -22.64 17.36 3.30
N PRO A 2 -22.32 18.31 2.40
CA PRO A 2 -23.36 19.01 1.61
C PRO A 2 -24.07 18.02 0.69
N LYS A 3 -25.40 18.10 0.62
CA LYS A 3 -26.27 17.13 -0.09
C LYS A 3 -26.32 17.31 -1.62
N ASN A 4 -25.70 18.38 -2.14
CA ASN A 4 -25.90 18.85 -3.51
C ASN A 4 -24.57 19.06 -4.25
N LEU A 5 -23.68 18.07 -4.23
CA LEU A 5 -22.54 18.08 -5.17
C LEU A 5 -23.08 17.68 -6.55
N GLN A 6 -23.05 18.60 -7.50
CA GLN A 6 -23.34 18.28 -8.89
C GLN A 6 -22.11 17.61 -9.53
N PRO A 7 -22.30 16.63 -10.44
CA PRO A 7 -21.20 16.10 -11.24
C PRO A 7 -20.49 17.25 -11.96
N ILE A 8 -19.17 17.30 -11.82
CA ILE A 8 -18.34 18.20 -12.63
C ILE A 8 -17.93 17.38 -13.84
N ASP A 9 -18.46 17.71 -15.01
CA ASP A 9 -18.03 17.10 -16.26
C ASP A 9 -16.57 17.46 -16.56
N GLY A 10 -15.79 16.49 -17.04
CA GLY A 10 -14.42 16.69 -17.49
C GLY A 10 -13.34 16.59 -16.40
N VAL A 11 -13.64 16.02 -15.23
CA VAL A 11 -12.59 15.69 -14.24
C VAL A 11 -11.77 14.51 -14.76
N GLU A 12 -10.56 14.80 -15.25
CA GLU A 12 -9.62 13.79 -15.77
C GLU A 12 -8.90 13.02 -14.65
N GLU A 13 -8.61 13.69 -13.52
CA GLU A 13 -7.88 13.11 -12.40
C GLU A 13 -8.53 13.50 -11.08
N LEU A 14 -8.62 12.53 -10.17
CA LEU A 14 -9.18 12.74 -8.84
C LEU A 14 -8.25 12.16 -7.77
N THR A 15 -7.94 12.94 -6.74
CA THR A 15 -7.21 12.48 -5.56
C THR A 15 -8.08 12.54 -4.32
N MET A 16 -8.18 11.43 -3.58
CA MET A 16 -8.89 11.33 -2.31
C MET A 16 -7.93 11.00 -1.16
N ASP A 17 -7.67 12.02 -0.34
CA ASP A 17 -6.85 11.91 0.87
C ASP A 17 -7.57 12.55 2.07
N PRO A 18 -8.18 11.77 2.99
CA PRO A 18 -8.27 10.30 2.98
C PRO A 18 -9.47 9.77 2.19
N TYR A 19 -9.35 8.54 1.69
CA TYR A 19 -10.48 7.76 1.16
C TYR A 19 -11.20 7.01 2.30
N LYS A 20 -12.46 7.39 2.57
CA LYS A 20 -13.33 6.89 3.64
C LYS A 20 -14.80 7.10 3.27
N GLU A 21 -15.73 6.64 4.08
CA GLU A 21 -17.19 6.73 3.82
C GLU A 21 -17.69 8.15 3.47
N GLY A 22 -17.15 9.18 4.12
CA GLY A 22 -17.51 10.56 3.80
C GLY A 22 -17.01 11.08 2.44
N THR A 23 -15.95 10.48 1.89
CA THR A 23 -15.31 10.89 0.62
C THR A 23 -15.54 9.89 -0.51
N SER A 24 -15.98 8.65 -0.22
CA SER A 24 -16.25 7.63 -1.23
C SER A 24 -17.35 8.07 -2.22
N HIS A 25 -18.36 8.78 -1.73
CA HIS A 25 -19.42 9.30 -2.57
C HIS A 25 -18.92 10.29 -3.63
N ILE A 26 -17.85 11.05 -3.36
CA ILE A 26 -17.26 11.96 -4.34
C ILE A 26 -16.68 11.18 -5.52
N VAL A 27 -16.03 10.04 -5.24
CA VAL A 27 -15.48 9.15 -6.28
C VAL A 27 -16.60 8.55 -7.13
N GLU A 28 -17.70 8.13 -6.50
CA GLU A 28 -18.89 7.60 -7.19
C GLU A 28 -19.59 8.64 -8.07
N LEU A 29 -19.59 9.92 -7.65
CA LEU A 29 -20.19 11.01 -8.40
C LEU A 29 -19.34 11.47 -9.60
N LEU A 30 -18.03 11.63 -9.40
CA LEU A 30 -17.14 12.23 -10.40
C LEU A 30 -16.60 11.20 -11.40
N ARG A 31 -16.36 9.96 -10.97
CA ARG A 31 -15.88 8.84 -11.80
C ARG A 31 -14.75 9.22 -12.77
N ALA A 32 -13.73 9.92 -12.27
CA ALA A 32 -12.57 10.31 -13.06
C ALA A 32 -11.85 9.08 -13.67
N PRO A 33 -11.27 9.19 -14.88
CA PRO A 33 -10.52 8.09 -15.49
C PRO A 33 -9.18 7.80 -14.77
N ILE A 34 -8.60 8.77 -14.06
CA ILE A 34 -7.40 8.59 -13.24
C ILE A 34 -7.75 8.86 -11.77
N LEU A 35 -7.41 7.92 -10.89
CA LEU A 35 -7.78 7.99 -9.48
C LEU A 35 -6.59 7.71 -8.56
N HIS A 36 -6.41 8.57 -7.56
CA HIS A 36 -5.45 8.38 -6.47
C HIS A 36 -6.20 8.26 -5.14
N LEU A 37 -6.09 7.12 -4.47
CA LEU A 37 -6.76 6.84 -3.20
C LEU A 37 -5.74 6.68 -2.08
N ARG A 38 -5.92 7.40 -0.97
CA ARG A 38 -5.12 7.22 0.24
C ARG A 38 -5.92 6.61 1.39
N TYR A 39 -5.53 5.43 1.82
CA TYR A 39 -5.97 4.79 3.06
C TYR A 39 -5.01 5.17 4.19
N ILE A 40 -5.47 6.02 5.10
CA ILE A 40 -4.73 6.42 6.31
C ILE A 40 -5.16 5.56 7.52
N SER A 41 -4.38 5.56 8.61
CA SER A 41 -4.74 4.83 9.83
C SER A 41 -6.14 5.18 10.37
N GLY A 42 -6.93 4.17 10.75
CA GLY A 42 -8.27 4.35 11.32
C GLY A 42 -9.07 3.04 11.32
N ASN A 43 -10.37 3.11 11.61
CA ASN A 43 -11.29 1.95 11.59
C ASN A 43 -12.41 2.08 10.55
N THR A 44 -12.43 3.14 9.75
CA THR A 44 -13.52 3.46 8.81
C THR A 44 -13.05 3.31 7.37
N HIS A 45 -12.61 2.10 7.02
CA HIS A 45 -12.19 1.77 5.66
C HIS A 45 -13.39 1.36 4.83
N VAL A 46 -13.47 1.93 3.63
CA VAL A 46 -14.50 1.59 2.65
C VAL A 46 -13.84 0.88 1.50
N LYS A 47 -14.44 -0.22 1.05
CA LYS A 47 -13.99 -0.95 -0.13
C LYS A 47 -14.22 -0.07 -1.35
N PHE A 48 -13.16 0.19 -2.11
CA PHE A 48 -13.28 0.77 -3.44
C PHE A 48 -13.88 -0.26 -4.41
N VAL A 49 -14.86 0.17 -5.18
CA VAL A 49 -15.45 -0.63 -6.27
C VAL A 49 -15.04 0.02 -7.59
N PRO A 50 -14.22 -0.65 -8.42
CA PRO A 50 -13.86 -0.14 -9.73
C PRO A 50 -15.09 0.09 -10.60
N TYR A 51 -15.00 1.09 -11.48
CA TYR A 51 -16.11 1.52 -12.31
C TYR A 51 -15.69 1.67 -13.78
N ALA A 52 -16.65 1.47 -14.69
CA ALA A 52 -16.41 1.63 -16.12
C ALA A 52 -15.86 3.03 -16.44
N GLY A 53 -14.82 3.08 -17.28
CA GLY A 53 -14.11 4.31 -17.66
C GLY A 53 -12.85 4.61 -16.84
N LEU A 54 -12.64 3.93 -15.71
CA LEU A 54 -11.40 4.03 -14.95
C LEU A 54 -10.24 3.38 -15.71
N LYS A 55 -9.18 4.15 -15.95
CA LYS A 55 -7.98 3.73 -16.70
C LYS A 55 -6.80 3.45 -15.79
N SER A 56 -6.62 4.26 -14.75
CA SER A 56 -5.47 4.16 -13.85
C SER A 56 -5.89 4.40 -12.40
N LEU A 57 -5.38 3.56 -11.50
CA LEU A 57 -5.60 3.63 -10.07
C LEU A 57 -4.27 3.57 -9.32
N GLU A 58 -3.97 4.61 -8.56
CA GLU A 58 -2.92 4.57 -7.55
C GLU A 58 -3.53 4.46 -6.15
N VAL A 59 -3.13 3.45 -5.37
CA VAL A 59 -3.53 3.32 -3.97
C VAL A 59 -2.33 3.49 -3.07
N THR A 60 -2.45 4.37 -2.08
CA THR A 60 -1.44 4.57 -1.03
C THR A 60 -2.02 4.12 0.32
N ALA A 61 -1.41 3.15 0.99
CA ALA A 61 -1.96 2.57 2.23
C ALA A 61 -0.90 2.27 3.30
N ASP A 62 -1.20 2.59 4.56
CA ASP A 62 -0.44 2.09 5.73
C ASP A 62 -1.12 0.83 6.26
N ILE A 63 -0.69 -0.34 5.79
CA ILE A 63 -1.38 -1.60 6.11
C ILE A 63 -1.11 -2.09 7.54
N LEU A 64 -0.07 -1.57 8.21
CA LEU A 64 0.24 -1.96 9.59
C LEU A 64 -0.67 -1.23 10.58
N ARG A 65 -0.91 0.06 10.35
CA ARG A 65 -1.75 0.88 11.26
C ARG A 65 -3.21 0.89 10.85
N ALA A 66 -3.54 0.76 9.57
CA ALA A 66 -4.91 0.86 9.08
C ALA A 66 -5.78 -0.37 9.37
N LYS A 67 -5.22 -1.53 9.75
CA LYS A 67 -6.02 -2.76 10.01
C LYS A 67 -7.07 -3.02 8.93
N LEU A 68 -6.64 -2.94 7.67
CA LEU A 68 -7.56 -3.05 6.53
C LEU A 68 -8.30 -4.40 6.56
N PRO A 69 -9.61 -4.43 6.28
CA PRO A 69 -10.35 -5.67 6.18
C PRO A 69 -9.77 -6.58 5.08
N PRO A 70 -9.85 -7.92 5.24
CA PRO A 70 -9.48 -8.85 4.18
C PRO A 70 -10.25 -8.57 2.90
N LYS A 71 -9.62 -8.82 1.74
CA LYS A 71 -10.24 -8.68 0.41
C LYS A 71 -10.81 -7.29 0.11
N ILE A 72 -10.25 -6.25 0.75
CA ILE A 72 -10.63 -4.86 0.48
C ILE A 72 -10.28 -4.43 -0.94
N PHE A 73 -9.22 -5.01 -1.52
CA PHE A 73 -8.81 -4.74 -2.89
C PHE A 73 -9.28 -5.86 -3.81
N ASP A 74 -10.12 -5.49 -4.78
CA ASP A 74 -10.76 -6.42 -5.71
C ASP A 74 -10.81 -5.78 -7.08
N PHE A 75 -9.92 -6.23 -7.96
CA PHE A 75 -9.77 -5.71 -9.32
C PHE A 75 -10.12 -6.76 -10.37
N THR A 76 -10.76 -7.85 -9.94
CA THR A 76 -11.15 -8.99 -10.78
C THR A 76 -12.12 -8.59 -11.90
N GLN A 77 -12.95 -7.56 -11.66
CA GLN A 77 -13.96 -7.07 -12.61
C GLN A 77 -13.41 -6.10 -13.66
N VAL A 78 -12.16 -5.66 -13.52
CA VAL A 78 -11.51 -4.68 -14.42
C VAL A 78 -10.09 -5.13 -14.74
N PRO A 79 -9.91 -6.26 -15.46
CA PRO A 79 -8.59 -6.84 -15.72
C PRO A 79 -7.64 -5.90 -16.49
N GLU A 80 -8.17 -4.97 -17.27
CA GLU A 80 -7.44 -3.97 -18.04
C GLU A 80 -6.99 -2.74 -17.23
N LEU A 81 -7.44 -2.59 -15.99
CA LEU A 81 -7.10 -1.46 -15.14
C LEU A 81 -5.61 -1.46 -14.78
N GLU A 82 -4.92 -0.36 -15.06
CA GLU A 82 -3.58 -0.12 -14.53
C GLU A 82 -3.68 0.17 -13.02
N VAL A 83 -3.15 -0.75 -12.21
CA VAL A 83 -3.15 -0.58 -10.75
C VAL A 83 -1.72 -0.50 -10.24
N GLN A 84 -1.43 0.60 -9.55
CA GLN A 84 -0.24 0.76 -8.74
C GLN A 84 -0.63 0.91 -7.26
N MET A 85 0.05 0.17 -6.40
CA MET A 85 -0.14 0.29 -4.95
C MET A 85 1.16 0.59 -4.26
N LYS A 86 1.15 1.64 -3.44
CA LYS A 86 2.25 2.08 -2.58
C LYS A 86 1.87 1.80 -1.14
N ILE A 87 2.45 0.76 -0.58
CA ILE A 87 2.25 0.40 0.82
C ILE A 87 3.46 0.85 1.60
N TYR A 88 3.23 1.67 2.63
CA TYR A 88 4.28 2.18 3.49
C TYR A 88 4.08 1.68 4.91
N TYR A 89 5.20 1.62 5.63
CA TYR A 89 5.25 1.26 7.03
C TYR A 89 5.66 2.52 7.79
N ASP A 90 4.72 3.22 8.39
CA ASP A 90 5.09 4.27 9.35
C ASP A 90 5.56 3.58 10.64
N VAL A 91 6.80 3.10 10.61
CA VAL A 91 7.51 2.56 11.75
C VAL A 91 8.56 3.58 12.17
N GLU A 92 8.72 3.80 13.48
CA GLU A 92 9.84 4.60 13.97
C GLU A 92 11.14 4.03 13.40
N ILE A 93 11.94 4.87 12.76
CA ILE A 93 13.19 4.50 12.08
C ILE A 93 14.14 3.70 13.00
N SER A 94 14.01 3.83 14.31
CA SER A 94 14.81 3.17 15.34
C SER A 94 14.54 1.67 15.49
N MET A 95 13.38 1.15 15.11
CA MET A 95 13.05 -0.24 15.41
C MET A 95 12.15 -0.86 14.34
N HIS A 96 12.45 -2.11 13.94
CA HIS A 96 11.50 -3.06 13.33
C HIS A 96 11.27 -3.07 11.82
N ARG A 97 12.07 -2.44 10.95
CA ARG A 97 11.86 -2.60 9.49
C ARG A 97 11.74 -4.07 9.02
N PRO A 98 12.58 -5.03 9.47
CA PRO A 98 12.44 -6.44 9.08
C PRO A 98 11.21 -7.12 9.73
N VAL A 99 10.93 -6.91 11.02
CA VAL A 99 9.76 -7.53 11.68
C VAL A 99 8.45 -6.97 11.12
N ALA A 100 8.36 -5.65 10.96
CA ALA A 100 7.24 -4.98 10.32
C ALA A 100 7.06 -5.45 8.88
N TRP A 101 8.18 -5.69 8.18
CA TRP A 101 8.19 -6.30 6.86
C TRP A 101 7.58 -7.71 6.87
N VAL A 102 8.00 -8.61 7.76
CA VAL A 102 7.44 -9.97 7.87
C VAL A 102 5.94 -9.94 8.15
N GLN A 103 5.51 -9.04 9.03
CA GLN A 103 4.08 -8.88 9.34
C GLN A 103 3.30 -8.37 8.13
N ALA A 104 3.83 -7.36 7.45
CA ALA A 104 3.24 -6.79 6.26
C ALA A 104 3.17 -7.80 5.10
N SER A 105 4.24 -8.53 4.83
CA SER A 105 4.32 -9.51 3.74
C SER A 105 3.32 -10.65 3.94
N ARG A 106 3.13 -11.11 5.18
CA ARG A 106 2.10 -12.12 5.52
C ARG A 106 0.68 -11.59 5.44
N THR A 107 0.48 -10.31 5.75
CA THR A 107 -0.84 -9.66 5.70
C THR A 107 -1.24 -9.33 4.27
N LEU A 108 -0.27 -8.97 3.42
CA LEU A 108 -0.49 -8.43 2.08
C LEU A 108 -1.40 -9.32 1.21
N PRO A 109 -1.17 -10.63 1.05
CA PRO A 109 -2.07 -11.49 0.25
C PRO A 109 -3.52 -11.49 0.74
N THR A 110 -3.75 -11.31 2.04
CA THR A 110 -5.10 -11.35 2.60
C THR A 110 -5.95 -10.13 2.21
N LEU A 111 -5.32 -9.04 1.78
CA LEU A 111 -5.99 -7.80 1.40
C LEU A 111 -6.57 -7.85 -0.01
N PHE A 112 -6.13 -8.79 -0.84
CA PHE A 112 -6.49 -8.89 -2.25
C PHE A 112 -7.44 -10.05 -2.50
N VAL A 113 -8.36 -9.85 -3.45
CA VAL A 113 -9.10 -10.94 -4.09
C VAL A 113 -8.27 -11.55 -5.21
N ASP A 114 -7.59 -10.70 -5.98
CA ASP A 114 -6.66 -11.10 -7.04
C ASP A 114 -5.46 -11.89 -6.48
N ASP A 115 -4.94 -12.83 -7.29
CA ASP A 115 -3.71 -13.56 -6.97
C ASP A 115 -2.49 -12.66 -7.17
N LEU A 116 -1.77 -12.36 -6.09
CA LEU A 116 -0.56 -11.53 -6.11
C LEU A 116 0.58 -12.14 -6.92
N ALA A 117 0.56 -13.44 -7.23
CA ALA A 117 1.55 -14.04 -8.13
C ALA A 117 1.52 -13.43 -9.54
N SER A 118 0.40 -12.80 -9.93
CA SER A 118 0.25 -12.07 -11.20
C SER A 118 0.70 -10.60 -11.16
N TRP A 119 1.21 -10.14 -10.01
CA TRP A 119 1.63 -8.75 -9.78
C TRP A 119 3.15 -8.64 -9.67
N ASP A 120 3.72 -7.54 -10.13
CA ASP A 120 5.11 -7.19 -9.85
C ASP A 120 5.21 -6.50 -8.48
N VAL A 121 5.71 -7.22 -7.49
CA VAL A 121 5.81 -6.78 -6.10
C VAL A 121 7.27 -6.49 -5.75
N ARG A 122 7.56 -5.22 -5.44
CA ARG A 122 8.92 -4.72 -5.18
C ARG A 122 9.05 -4.09 -3.80
N ARG A 123 10.11 -4.46 -3.06
CA ARG A 123 10.50 -3.87 -1.78
C ARG A 123 11.51 -2.75 -2.01
N ARG A 124 11.16 -1.52 -1.62
CA ARG A 124 12.07 -0.34 -1.59
C ARG A 124 11.95 0.37 -0.23
N ASN A 125 11.35 1.56 -0.19
CA ASN A 125 11.03 2.30 1.04
C ASN A 125 9.66 1.89 1.64
N GLY A 126 9.19 0.71 1.27
CA GLY A 126 7.84 0.19 1.39
C GLY A 126 7.64 -0.89 0.34
N LEU A 127 6.40 -1.17 -0.02
CA LEU A 127 6.04 -2.05 -1.13
C LEU A 127 5.45 -1.23 -2.26
N THR A 128 5.92 -1.51 -3.48
CA THR A 128 5.25 -1.10 -4.70
C THR A 128 4.72 -2.35 -5.38
N LEU A 129 3.41 -2.43 -5.57
CA LEU A 129 2.77 -3.50 -6.33
C LEU A 129 2.24 -2.89 -7.62
N ASN A 130 2.62 -3.46 -8.76
CA ASN A 130 2.05 -3.10 -10.05
C ASN A 130 1.35 -4.33 -10.61
N ARG A 131 0.08 -4.19 -10.99
CA ARG A 131 -0.62 -5.29 -11.68
C ARG A 131 0.00 -5.45 -13.07
N SER A 132 0.34 -6.69 -13.44
CA SER A 132 0.76 -6.94 -14.82
C SER A 132 -0.47 -7.01 -15.72
N LEU A 133 -0.40 -6.35 -16.87
CA LEU A 133 -1.44 -6.46 -17.89
C LEU A 133 -1.25 -7.77 -18.67
N SER A 134 -2.35 -8.33 -19.16
CA SER A 134 -2.34 -9.52 -20.01
C SER A 134 -1.36 -9.35 -21.18
N GLY A 135 -0.35 -10.22 -21.27
CA GLY A 135 0.69 -10.15 -22.30
C GLY A 135 2.03 -9.54 -21.86
N PHE A 136 2.23 -9.28 -20.56
CA PHE A 136 3.54 -8.90 -20.03
C PHE A 136 4.57 -10.04 -20.22
N GLU A 137 5.62 -9.79 -21.00
CA GLU A 137 6.70 -10.75 -21.29
C GLU A 137 7.92 -10.64 -20.36
N GLY A 138 7.85 -9.78 -19.33
CA GLY A 138 8.95 -9.57 -18.38
C GLY A 138 8.90 -10.52 -17.17
N GLU A 139 9.98 -10.53 -16.39
CA GLU A 139 10.01 -11.20 -15.09
C GLU A 139 9.27 -10.38 -14.03
N LEU A 140 8.29 -10.99 -13.38
CA LEU A 140 7.62 -10.41 -12.22
C LEU A 140 8.48 -10.63 -10.97
N ARG A 141 8.75 -9.56 -10.22
CA ARG A 141 9.35 -9.72 -8.89
C ARG A 141 8.28 -10.07 -7.88
N GLN A 142 8.67 -10.91 -6.92
CA GLN A 142 7.81 -11.35 -5.83
C GLN A 142 8.50 -11.09 -4.49
N ASP A 143 8.90 -9.83 -4.27
CA ASP A 143 9.67 -9.48 -3.08
C ASP A 143 8.89 -9.72 -1.78
N HIS A 144 7.57 -9.91 -1.83
CA HIS A 144 6.74 -10.20 -0.67
C HIS A 144 6.83 -11.65 -0.16
N LEU A 145 7.44 -12.56 -0.90
CA LEU A 145 7.62 -13.93 -0.44
C LEU A 145 8.62 -13.93 0.75
N PRO A 146 8.26 -14.52 1.90
CA PRO A 146 9.15 -14.55 3.06
C PRO A 146 10.44 -15.31 2.73
N ASP A 147 11.58 -14.74 3.13
CA ASP A 147 12.89 -15.39 3.10
C ASP A 147 13.46 -15.32 4.52
N GLU A 148 13.16 -16.34 5.32
CA GLU A 148 13.42 -16.32 6.77
C GLU A 148 14.91 -16.19 7.09
N GLU A 149 15.79 -16.73 6.25
CA GLU A 149 17.24 -16.65 6.44
C GLU A 149 17.74 -15.24 6.18
N LYS A 150 17.38 -14.66 5.02
CA LYS A 150 17.74 -13.28 4.67
C LYS A 150 17.13 -12.26 5.63
N GLU A 151 15.91 -12.50 6.10
CA GLU A 151 15.22 -11.66 7.09
C GLU A 151 15.90 -11.73 8.46
N ARG A 152 16.37 -12.90 8.88
CA ARG A 152 17.14 -13.09 10.11
C ARG A 152 18.49 -12.36 10.03
N GLU A 153 19.23 -12.53 8.94
CA GLU A 153 20.50 -11.81 8.72
C GLU A 153 20.32 -10.29 8.72
N GLU A 154 19.27 -9.80 8.05
CA GLU A 154 18.95 -8.37 8.04
C GLU A 154 18.62 -7.85 9.44
N GLN A 155 17.86 -8.63 10.22
CA GLN A 155 17.49 -8.30 11.60
C GLN A 155 18.71 -8.27 12.53
N GLU A 156 19.62 -9.24 12.42
CA GLU A 156 20.86 -9.30 13.20
C GLU A 156 21.77 -8.09 12.89
N ARG A 157 22.00 -7.81 11.61
CA ARG A 157 22.79 -6.65 11.16
C ARG A 157 22.22 -5.33 11.65
N MET A 158 20.90 -5.17 11.59
CA MET A 158 20.23 -3.96 12.09
C MET A 158 20.35 -3.86 13.62
N SER A 159 20.16 -4.95 14.34
CA SER A 159 20.28 -4.99 15.80
C SER A 159 21.68 -4.60 16.26
N GLU A 160 22.72 -5.07 15.57
CA GLU A 160 24.11 -4.68 15.83
C GLU A 160 24.35 -3.19 15.56
N TYR A 161 23.87 -2.67 14.43
CA TYR A 161 23.98 -1.24 14.10
C TYR A 161 23.37 -0.35 15.18
N TYR A 162 22.17 -0.67 15.67
CA TYR A 162 21.52 0.11 16.72
C TYR A 162 22.20 -0.02 18.08
N ARG A 163 22.71 -1.20 18.43
CA ARG A 163 23.53 -1.38 19.64
C ARG A 163 24.72 -0.42 19.64
N ILE A 164 25.48 -0.39 18.55
CA ILE A 164 26.64 0.51 18.39
C ILE A 164 26.21 1.97 18.48
N ARG A 165 25.10 2.35 17.81
CA ARG A 165 24.61 3.73 17.82
C ARG A 165 24.16 4.19 19.22
N ALA A 166 23.48 3.32 19.97
CA ALA A 166 23.05 3.59 21.34
C ALA A 166 24.25 3.76 22.28
N GLU A 167 25.28 2.92 22.15
CA GLU A 167 26.53 3.05 22.92
C GLU A 167 27.25 4.39 22.62
N GLN A 168 27.27 4.81 21.34
CA GLN A 168 27.86 6.09 20.94
C GLN A 168 27.06 7.30 21.48
N GLN A 169 25.74 7.26 21.42
CA GLN A 169 24.89 8.32 22.00
C GLN A 169 25.08 8.41 23.52
N THR A 170 25.13 7.27 24.20
CA THR A 170 25.37 7.22 25.65
C THR A 170 26.71 7.88 25.98
N ARG A 171 27.80 7.50 25.29
CA ARG A 171 29.12 8.13 25.47
C ARG A 171 29.16 9.64 25.20
N ARG A 172 28.29 10.16 24.33
CA ARG A 172 28.17 11.60 24.06
C ARG A 172 27.39 12.36 25.14
N LEU A 173 26.45 11.71 25.82
CA LEU A 173 25.66 12.32 26.89
C LEU A 173 26.42 12.40 28.22
N TRP A 174 27.45 11.56 28.41
CA TRP A 174 28.31 11.53 29.60
C TRP A 174 29.67 12.24 29.41
N ARG A 175 29.83 13.04 28.35
CA ARG A 175 30.96 13.95 28.12
C ARG A 175 30.46 15.38 28.12
#